data_AF-A0A268F782-F1
#
_entry.id   AF-A0A268F782-F1
#
_cell.length_a   1.000
_cell.length_b   1.000
_cell.length_c   1.000
_cell.angle_alpha   90.00
_cell.angle_beta   90.00
_cell.angle_gamma   90.00
#
_symmetry.space_group_name_H-M   'P 1'
#
loop_
_entity.id
_entity.type
_entity.pdbx_description
1 polymer ?
#
loop_
_entity_poly.entity_id
_entity_poly.type
_entity_poly.pdbx_seq_one_letter_code
_entity_poly.pdbx_strand_id
1 'polypeptide(L)'
;MEIDKTQDRSRSISNIIIDRSRLKRSQYILSLLQEGQRVGIITSQKSYQIQVEIMQVLQQLIRRYTQGKSTSVTAETAEGIMASLMYAMDAYALHFKDPEEAIAHINFENIKNIHAKGVELLRHYFEDAKQLYQEVKKMKLDVPVEAYNMTIDESIPVFMNHYNIIFEAQNTMASIDYPLAIDDMRLQGVFYMKQYLERLRMETRFCHFFSHQDLMYVLTNFGKICRFNYRIELFNIFELLVNNAVFSLLSGGKATNVKISEVQFGQLSRMLIGCHTKQRTKLIHEAVDQLQETLQTDQTLTRYINLYRDELIQRVNNAAEIGSFETLIIREVEEPEKTMVLMLSENDRMSDIQMRDLVDRIMESDNTEKKVQLIRKHFVSLHDYLDLLNSGCLYGGEYDALFDTFDDIELAILAKIVFYEKLRGGMRDFSDIVADGVETENEWETHYIGFMQQLEDKCIGAVGRLIYDIDYDDISFY
;
A
#
# COMPACT_ATOMS: atom_id res chain seq x y z
N MET A 1 9.20 40.43 -35.71
CA MET A 1 10.58 40.82 -35.37
C MET A 1 10.59 41.35 -33.94
N GLU A 2 10.41 40.44 -32.96
CA GLU A 2 10.32 40.74 -31.51
C GLU A 2 10.99 39.60 -30.72
N ILE A 3 12.15 39.11 -31.18
CA ILE A 3 12.87 38.00 -30.53
C ILE A 3 14.02 38.50 -29.63
N ASP A 4 14.28 39.82 -29.59
CA ASP A 4 15.54 40.33 -29.02
C ASP A 4 15.40 41.05 -27.66
N LYS A 5 14.20 41.06 -27.06
CA LYS A 5 13.97 41.71 -25.73
C LYS A 5 13.96 40.74 -24.55
N THR A 6 13.90 39.44 -24.79
CA THR A 6 13.89 38.38 -23.76
C THR A 6 15.30 38.04 -23.27
N GLN A 7 16.28 37.99 -24.18
CA GLN A 7 17.66 37.63 -23.83
C GLN A 7 18.37 38.72 -23.01
N ASP A 8 18.13 39.99 -23.32
CA ASP A 8 18.83 41.11 -22.67
C ASP A 8 18.31 41.43 -21.25
N ARG A 9 17.14 40.91 -20.87
CA ARG A 9 16.47 41.22 -19.59
C ARG A 9 16.71 40.20 -18.49
N SER A 10 17.12 38.98 -18.87
CA SER A 10 17.71 38.00 -17.94
C SER A 10 18.99 38.54 -17.27
N ARG A 11 19.70 39.46 -17.93
CA ARG A 11 20.95 40.05 -17.43
C ARG A 11 20.79 41.01 -16.24
N SER A 12 19.59 41.56 -15.98
CA SER A 12 19.35 42.46 -14.84
C SER A 12 19.23 41.73 -13.49
N ILE A 13 19.13 40.40 -13.49
CA ILE A 13 18.99 39.54 -12.29
C ILE A 13 20.35 38.88 -11.95
N SER A 14 21.40 39.18 -12.72
CA SER A 14 22.67 38.44 -12.78
C SER A 14 23.51 38.35 -11.49
N ASN A 15 23.16 39.02 -10.40
CA ASN A 15 23.92 38.99 -9.14
C ASN A 15 23.11 38.54 -7.90
N ILE A 16 21.84 38.13 -8.03
CA ILE A 16 21.02 37.72 -6.90
C ILE A 16 20.63 36.25 -7.05
N ILE A 17 21.07 35.42 -6.10
CA ILE A 17 20.89 33.97 -6.09
C ILE A 17 19.77 33.60 -5.12
N ILE A 18 18.83 32.77 -5.56
CA ILE A 18 17.77 32.21 -4.72
C ILE A 18 18.32 31.02 -3.93
N ASP A 19 18.15 31.06 -2.61
CA ASP A 19 18.54 29.93 -1.75
C ASP A 19 17.54 28.78 -1.89
N ARG A 20 17.92 27.75 -2.66
CA ARG A 20 17.09 26.56 -2.93
C ARG A 20 16.71 25.80 -1.66
N SER A 21 17.50 25.88 -0.59
CA SER A 21 17.20 25.21 0.69
C SER A 21 15.97 25.79 1.40
N ARG A 22 15.56 27.00 1.04
CA ARG A 22 14.39 27.70 1.59
C ARG A 22 13.11 27.47 0.78
N LEU A 23 13.21 26.85 -0.38
CA LEU A 23 12.07 26.56 -1.24
C LEU A 23 11.38 25.29 -0.78
N LYS A 24 10.05 25.36 -0.65
CA LYS A 24 9.21 24.24 -0.25
C LYS A 24 8.40 23.73 -1.44
N ARG A 25 8.59 22.47 -1.82
CA ARG A 25 7.93 21.90 -3.01
C ARG A 25 6.40 21.90 -2.93
N SER A 26 5.82 21.74 -1.74
CA SER A 26 4.36 21.72 -1.52
C SER A 26 3.71 23.11 -1.46
N GLN A 27 4.50 24.19 -1.41
CA GLN A 27 4.05 25.58 -1.35
C GLN A 27 5.04 26.46 -2.13
N TYR A 28 5.35 26.05 -3.35
CA TYR A 28 6.53 26.50 -4.07
C TYR A 28 6.50 28.00 -4.33
N ILE A 29 5.39 28.50 -4.87
CA ILE A 29 5.16 29.91 -5.18
C ILE A 29 5.29 30.78 -3.94
N LEU A 30 4.75 30.34 -2.79
CA LEU A 30 4.81 31.11 -1.56
C LEU A 30 6.24 31.22 -1.05
N SER A 31 6.95 30.08 -0.99
CA SER A 31 8.35 30.06 -0.55
C SER A 31 9.27 30.84 -1.51
N LEU A 32 8.99 30.80 -2.81
CA LEU A 32 9.72 31.54 -3.83
C LEU A 32 9.51 33.06 -3.70
N LEU A 33 8.26 33.50 -3.48
CA LEU A 33 7.95 34.92 -3.25
C LEU A 33 8.61 35.45 -1.97
N GLN A 34 8.58 34.66 -0.89
CA GLN A 34 9.22 35.02 0.38
C GLN A 34 10.74 35.16 0.21
N GLU A 35 11.37 34.20 -0.44
CA GLU A 35 12.80 34.24 -0.68
C GLU A 35 13.18 35.39 -1.62
N GLY A 36 12.40 35.61 -2.68
CA GLY A 36 12.54 36.76 -3.57
C GLY A 36 12.47 38.11 -2.87
N GLN A 37 11.58 38.25 -1.89
CA GLN A 37 11.49 39.46 -1.07
C GLN A 37 12.72 39.61 -0.16
N ARG A 38 13.19 38.51 0.44
CA ARG A 38 14.38 38.49 1.29
C ARG A 38 15.64 38.95 0.54
N VAL A 39 15.81 38.48 -0.70
CA VAL A 39 16.97 38.82 -1.53
C VAL A 39 16.79 40.12 -2.33
N GLY A 40 15.62 40.76 -2.23
CA GLY A 40 15.34 42.06 -2.84
C GLY A 40 14.93 42.02 -4.33
N ILE A 41 14.69 40.85 -4.91
CA ILE A 41 14.13 40.72 -6.27
C ILE A 41 12.67 41.22 -6.30
N ILE A 42 11.91 40.92 -5.25
CA ILE A 42 10.53 41.38 -5.08
C ILE A 42 10.49 42.49 -4.05
N THR A 43 10.07 43.68 -4.47
CA THR A 43 9.88 44.82 -3.56
C THR A 43 8.65 44.62 -2.68
N SER A 44 8.59 45.27 -1.52
CA SER A 44 7.41 45.23 -0.65
C SER A 44 6.14 45.72 -1.35
N GLN A 45 6.26 46.72 -2.24
CA GLN A 45 5.14 47.21 -3.05
C GLN A 45 4.63 46.14 -4.02
N LYS A 46 5.54 45.43 -4.71
CA LYS A 46 5.15 44.35 -5.62
C LYS A 46 4.56 43.16 -4.87
N SER A 47 5.11 42.80 -3.71
CA SER A 47 4.57 41.74 -2.84
C SER A 47 3.12 42.03 -2.45
N TYR A 48 2.83 43.27 -2.01
CA TYR A 48 1.46 43.70 -1.72
C TYR A 48 0.56 43.67 -2.97
N GLN A 49 1.06 44.11 -4.13
CA GLN A 49 0.31 44.03 -5.39
C GLN A 49 -0.06 42.58 -5.74
N ILE A 50 0.88 41.65 -5.62
CA ILE A 50 0.64 40.22 -5.86
C ILE A 50 -0.46 39.69 -4.94
N GLN A 51 -0.43 40.02 -3.64
CA GLN A 51 -1.47 39.61 -2.69
C GLN A 51 -2.86 40.12 -3.10
N VAL A 52 -2.96 41.40 -3.50
CA VAL A 52 -4.22 41.97 -4.00
C VAL A 52 -4.71 41.25 -5.26
N GLU A 53 -3.82 40.98 -6.21
CA GLU A 53 -4.17 40.26 -7.44
C GLU A 53 -4.62 38.82 -7.17
N ILE A 54 -4.00 38.11 -6.22
CA ILE A 54 -4.46 36.78 -5.76
C ILE A 54 -5.89 36.86 -5.23
N MET A 55 -6.21 37.84 -4.38
CA MET A 55 -7.58 38.03 -3.86
C MET A 55 -8.60 38.32 -4.97
N GLN A 56 -8.20 39.06 -6.00
CA GLN A 56 -9.07 39.32 -7.15
C GLN A 56 -9.36 38.06 -7.95
N VAL A 57 -8.37 37.19 -8.15
CA VAL A 57 -8.57 35.90 -8.82
C VAL A 57 -9.44 34.98 -7.95
N LEU A 58 -9.20 34.93 -6.63
CA LEU A 58 -10.07 34.19 -5.70
C LEU A 58 -11.53 34.64 -5.80
N GLN A 59 -11.78 35.96 -5.79
CA GLN A 59 -13.14 36.49 -5.94
C GLN A 59 -13.81 36.03 -7.24
N GLN A 60 -13.06 36.00 -8.35
CA GLN A 60 -13.55 35.50 -9.63
C GLN A 60 -13.86 34.00 -9.57
N LEU A 61 -13.01 33.20 -8.92
CA LEU A 61 -13.23 31.77 -8.73
C LEU A 61 -14.46 31.49 -7.84
N ILE A 62 -14.66 32.23 -6.76
CA ILE A 62 -15.86 32.09 -5.90
C ILE A 62 -17.14 32.40 -6.68
N ARG A 63 -17.15 33.47 -7.49
CA ARG A 63 -18.27 33.78 -8.38
C ARG A 63 -18.52 32.65 -9.37
N ARG A 64 -17.46 32.02 -9.91
CA ARG A 64 -17.58 30.89 -10.82
C ARG A 64 -18.11 29.64 -10.12
N TYR A 65 -17.61 29.33 -8.93
CA TYR A 65 -18.01 28.18 -8.10
C TYR A 65 -19.51 28.24 -7.77
N THR A 66 -20.00 29.41 -7.38
CA THR A 66 -21.42 29.65 -7.07
C THR A 66 -22.29 29.86 -8.32
N GLN A 67 -21.74 29.70 -9.53
CA GLN A 67 -22.42 29.95 -10.80
C GLN A 67 -23.02 31.37 -10.90
N GLY A 68 -22.39 32.34 -10.24
CA GLY A 68 -22.84 33.74 -10.20
C GLY A 68 -24.04 33.99 -9.27
N LYS A 69 -24.53 32.97 -8.56
CA LYS A 69 -25.69 33.10 -7.67
C LYS A 69 -25.36 33.74 -6.32
N SER A 70 -24.08 33.76 -5.95
CA SER A 70 -23.59 34.36 -4.70
C SER A 70 -22.21 34.97 -4.89
N THR A 71 -21.88 35.94 -4.05
CA THR A 71 -20.51 36.48 -3.93
C THR A 71 -19.82 36.01 -2.65
N SER A 72 -20.44 35.09 -1.91
CA SER A 72 -19.96 34.57 -0.63
C SER A 72 -20.13 33.05 -0.55
N VAL A 73 -19.21 32.42 0.17
CA VAL A 73 -19.16 30.99 0.50
C VAL A 73 -18.69 30.85 1.95
N THR A 74 -18.71 29.65 2.50
CA THR A 74 -18.11 29.38 3.82
C THR A 74 -16.60 29.64 3.77
N ALA A 75 -15.99 29.91 4.94
CA ALA A 75 -14.54 30.10 5.03
C ALA A 75 -13.78 28.88 4.50
N GLU A 76 -14.21 27.68 4.87
CA GLU A 76 -13.67 26.40 4.39
C GLU A 76 -13.69 26.28 2.86
N THR A 77 -14.81 26.61 2.21
CA THR A 77 -14.88 26.59 0.74
C THR A 77 -13.96 27.64 0.11
N ALA A 78 -13.86 28.84 0.69
CA ALA A 78 -12.95 29.87 0.20
C ALA A 78 -11.47 29.45 0.34
N GLU A 79 -11.11 28.81 1.45
CA GLU A 79 -9.78 28.25 1.71
C GLU A 79 -9.44 27.13 0.73
N GLY A 80 -10.36 26.22 0.45
CA GLY A 80 -10.19 25.16 -0.55
C GLY A 80 -9.94 25.71 -1.96
N ILE A 81 -10.73 26.71 -2.38
CA ILE A 81 -10.53 27.38 -3.68
C ILE A 81 -9.20 28.14 -3.71
N MET A 82 -8.81 28.78 -2.60
CA MET A 82 -7.50 29.43 -2.49
C MET A 82 -6.37 28.41 -2.63
N ALA A 83 -6.45 27.26 -1.98
CA ALA A 83 -5.46 26.21 -2.10
C ALA A 83 -5.32 25.72 -3.56
N SER A 84 -6.44 25.54 -4.27
CA SER A 84 -6.43 25.17 -5.69
C SER A 84 -5.78 26.23 -6.58
N LEU A 85 -6.09 27.51 -6.33
CA LEU A 85 -5.47 28.64 -7.00
C LEU A 85 -3.95 28.63 -6.78
N MET A 86 -3.50 28.48 -5.54
CA MET A 86 -2.08 28.46 -5.19
C MET A 86 -1.37 27.28 -5.82
N TYR A 87 -2.00 26.11 -5.85
CA TYR A 87 -1.49 24.91 -6.49
C TYR A 87 -1.33 25.06 -8.01
N ALA A 88 -2.26 25.75 -8.69
CA ALA A 88 -2.08 26.11 -10.09
C ALA A 88 -0.91 27.09 -10.31
N MET A 89 -0.74 28.06 -9.42
CA MET A 89 0.42 28.96 -9.47
C MET A 89 1.74 28.22 -9.22
N ASP A 90 1.76 27.22 -8.32
CA ASP A 90 2.89 26.32 -8.11
C ASP A 90 3.23 25.56 -9.39
N ALA A 91 2.22 25.03 -10.10
CA ALA A 91 2.44 24.34 -11.37
C ALA A 91 3.12 25.22 -12.42
N TYR A 92 2.72 26.49 -12.50
CA TYR A 92 3.38 27.46 -13.38
C TYR A 92 4.82 27.75 -12.96
N ALA A 93 5.07 27.98 -11.68
CA ALA A 93 6.41 28.29 -11.19
C ALA A 93 7.37 27.09 -11.29
N LEU A 94 6.89 25.87 -11.05
CA LEU A 94 7.65 24.62 -11.17
C LEU A 94 7.94 24.21 -12.62
N HIS A 95 7.27 24.82 -13.60
CA HIS A 95 7.54 24.59 -15.02
C HIS A 95 8.94 25.08 -15.43
N PHE A 96 9.46 26.09 -14.74
CA PHE A 96 10.79 26.64 -15.02
C PHE A 96 11.89 25.81 -14.37
N LYS A 97 13.03 25.73 -15.06
CA LYS A 97 14.16 24.92 -14.59
C LYS A 97 14.86 25.54 -13.38
N ASP A 98 14.96 26.86 -13.36
CA ASP A 98 15.68 27.62 -12.35
C ASP A 98 14.75 28.57 -11.58
N PRO A 99 14.82 28.63 -10.24
CA PRO A 99 13.98 29.51 -9.43
C PRO A 99 14.09 31.00 -9.82
N GLU A 100 15.26 31.43 -10.26
CA GLU A 100 15.54 32.78 -10.74
C GLU A 100 14.73 33.14 -11.99
N GLU A 101 14.51 32.17 -12.88
CA GLU A 101 13.66 32.33 -14.06
C GLU A 101 12.19 32.41 -13.64
N ALA A 102 11.75 31.49 -12.80
CA ALA A 102 10.38 31.47 -12.28
C ALA A 102 10.02 32.81 -11.63
N ILE A 103 10.88 33.32 -10.74
CA ILE A 103 10.60 34.56 -10.02
C ILE A 103 10.63 35.79 -10.91
N ALA A 104 11.48 35.80 -11.94
CA ALA A 104 11.47 36.86 -12.95
C ALA A 104 10.10 36.93 -13.64
N HIS A 105 9.58 35.78 -14.09
CA HIS A 105 8.25 35.71 -14.72
C HIS A 105 7.14 36.15 -13.76
N ILE A 106 7.18 35.72 -12.50
CA ILE A 106 6.19 36.12 -11.48
C ILE A 106 6.24 37.64 -11.20
N ASN A 107 7.42 38.25 -11.30
CA ASN A 107 7.58 39.68 -11.06
C ASN A 107 6.95 40.55 -12.17
N PHE A 108 6.93 40.06 -13.41
CA PHE A 108 6.45 40.83 -14.57
C PHE A 108 5.03 40.47 -15.02
N GLU A 109 4.61 39.22 -14.85
CA GLU A 109 3.28 38.79 -15.24
C GLU A 109 2.22 39.11 -14.16
N ASN A 110 0.97 39.28 -14.59
CA ASN A 110 -0.17 39.44 -13.69
C ASN A 110 -0.64 38.06 -13.19
N ILE A 111 -1.09 37.99 -11.93
CA ILE A 111 -1.48 36.72 -11.29
C ILE A 111 -2.59 35.99 -12.04
N LYS A 112 -3.53 36.69 -12.68
CA LYS A 112 -4.58 36.07 -13.49
C LYS A 112 -4.01 35.23 -14.64
N ASN A 113 -2.96 35.72 -15.30
CA ASN A 113 -2.31 35.00 -16.39
C ASN A 113 -1.47 33.83 -15.87
N ILE A 114 -0.76 34.03 -14.76
CA ILE A 114 -0.01 32.96 -14.08
C ILE A 114 -0.93 31.81 -13.70
N HIS A 115 -2.05 32.12 -13.03
CA HIS A 115 -3.05 31.12 -12.66
C HIS A 115 -3.63 30.40 -13.89
N ALA A 116 -3.98 31.13 -14.96
CA ALA A 116 -4.51 30.52 -16.18
C ALA A 116 -3.51 29.57 -16.86
N LYS A 117 -2.23 29.96 -16.95
CA LYS A 117 -1.17 29.10 -17.48
C LYS A 117 -0.92 27.89 -16.58
N GLY A 118 -0.96 28.09 -15.26
CA GLY A 118 -0.88 27.04 -14.25
C GLY A 118 -1.97 25.98 -14.40
N VAL A 119 -3.23 26.40 -14.52
CA VAL A 119 -4.36 25.52 -14.79
C VAL A 119 -4.16 24.73 -16.09
N GLU A 120 -3.63 25.36 -17.13
CA GLU A 120 -3.38 24.68 -18.39
C GLU A 120 -2.25 23.64 -18.26
N LEU A 121 -1.17 23.94 -17.52
CA LEU A 121 -0.14 22.95 -17.20
C LEU A 121 -0.70 21.77 -16.41
N LEU A 122 -1.53 22.02 -15.39
CA LEU A 122 -2.21 20.97 -14.63
C LEU A 122 -3.08 20.08 -15.52
N ARG A 123 -3.74 20.65 -16.53
CA ARG A 123 -4.49 19.89 -17.54
C ARG A 123 -3.58 18.96 -18.34
N HIS A 124 -2.43 19.44 -18.79
CA HIS A 124 -1.46 18.60 -19.51
C HIS A 124 -0.96 17.45 -18.63
N TYR A 125 -0.57 17.74 -17.38
CA TYR A 125 -0.17 16.70 -16.43
C TYR A 125 -1.27 15.67 -16.16
N PHE A 126 -2.53 16.10 -16.19
CA PHE A 126 -3.66 15.19 -15.99
C PHE A 126 -3.90 14.29 -17.20
N GLU A 127 -3.77 14.81 -18.41
CA GLU A 127 -3.84 13.99 -19.63
C GLU A 127 -2.65 13.01 -19.70
N ASP A 128 -1.45 13.42 -19.32
CA ASP A 128 -0.29 12.52 -19.17
C ASP A 128 -0.57 11.40 -18.16
N ALA A 129 -1.15 11.75 -17.00
CA ALA A 129 -1.52 10.77 -15.98
C ALA A 129 -2.56 9.77 -16.49
N LYS A 130 -3.55 10.22 -17.28
CA LYS A 130 -4.51 9.30 -17.94
C LYS A 130 -3.83 8.35 -18.91
N GLN A 131 -2.88 8.85 -19.71
CA GLN A 131 -2.13 8.01 -20.64
C GLN A 131 -1.31 6.95 -19.89
N LEU A 132 -0.59 7.36 -18.84
CA LEU A 132 0.15 6.45 -17.96
C LEU A 132 -0.76 5.40 -17.32
N TYR A 133 -1.96 5.79 -16.88
CA TYR A 133 -2.93 4.84 -16.34
C TYR A 133 -3.36 3.78 -17.37
N GLN A 134 -3.58 4.17 -18.63
CA GLN A 134 -3.90 3.20 -19.68
C GLN A 134 -2.75 2.23 -19.95
N GLU A 135 -1.50 2.67 -19.81
CA GLU A 135 -0.34 1.78 -19.90
C GLU A 135 -0.31 0.81 -18.73
N VAL A 136 -0.41 1.31 -17.48
CA VAL A 136 -0.44 0.49 -16.25
C VAL A 136 -1.54 -0.57 -16.34
N LYS A 137 -2.74 -0.21 -16.76
CA LYS A 137 -3.87 -1.13 -16.90
C LYS A 137 -3.60 -2.27 -17.91
N LYS A 138 -2.91 -1.97 -19.02
CA LYS A 138 -2.57 -2.97 -20.05
C LYS A 138 -1.53 -3.97 -19.60
N MET A 139 -0.63 -3.55 -18.71
CA MET A 139 0.46 -4.37 -18.17
C MET A 139 0.18 -4.85 -16.75
N LYS A 140 -1.08 -4.77 -16.29
CA LYS A 140 -1.46 -5.17 -14.94
C LYS A 140 -1.08 -6.64 -14.71
N LEU A 141 -0.47 -6.93 -13.56
CA LEU A 141 -0.13 -8.29 -13.17
C LEU A 141 -1.39 -9.11 -12.91
N ASP A 142 -1.36 -10.37 -13.33
CA ASP A 142 -2.35 -11.37 -12.97
C ASP A 142 -1.92 -12.03 -11.66
N VAL A 143 -2.28 -11.40 -10.53
CA VAL A 143 -1.97 -11.86 -9.17
C VAL A 143 -3.13 -11.53 -8.22
N PRO A 144 -3.41 -12.36 -7.19
CA PRO A 144 -4.54 -12.15 -6.30
C PRO A 144 -4.20 -11.22 -5.13
N VAL A 145 -3.56 -10.06 -5.39
CA VAL A 145 -3.27 -9.04 -4.36
C VAL A 145 -4.33 -7.94 -4.47
N GLU A 146 -5.25 -7.90 -3.51
CA GLU A 146 -6.44 -7.05 -3.52
C GLU A 146 -6.08 -5.57 -3.63
N ALA A 147 -5.19 -5.08 -2.78
CA ALA A 147 -4.76 -3.68 -2.79
C ALA A 147 -4.22 -3.24 -4.16
N TYR A 148 -3.41 -4.09 -4.82
CA TYR A 148 -2.88 -3.84 -6.17
C TYR A 148 -4.00 -3.76 -7.21
N ASN A 149 -4.92 -4.73 -7.17
CA ASN A 149 -6.03 -4.83 -8.10
C ASN A 149 -7.03 -3.68 -7.93
N MET A 150 -7.53 -3.45 -6.71
CA MET A 150 -8.48 -2.39 -6.39
C MET A 150 -7.91 -1.00 -6.68
N THR A 151 -6.62 -0.77 -6.40
CA THR A 151 -5.98 0.51 -6.73
C THR A 151 -6.09 0.82 -8.24
N ILE A 152 -5.82 -0.16 -9.10
CA ILE A 152 -5.81 0.00 -10.56
C ILE A 152 -7.24 0.02 -11.14
N ASP A 153 -8.13 -0.82 -10.63
CA ASP A 153 -9.46 -1.02 -11.22
C ASP A 153 -10.53 -0.08 -10.65
N GLU A 154 -10.32 0.44 -9.43
CA GLU A 154 -11.32 1.25 -8.71
C GLU A 154 -10.75 2.61 -8.27
N SER A 155 -9.72 2.65 -7.44
CA SER A 155 -9.25 3.90 -6.80
C SER A 155 -8.72 4.93 -7.79
N ILE A 156 -7.88 4.51 -8.75
CA ILE A 156 -7.35 5.41 -9.78
C ILE A 156 -8.49 5.94 -10.70
N PRO A 157 -9.41 5.10 -11.21
CA PRO A 157 -10.60 5.57 -11.91
C PRO A 157 -11.43 6.60 -11.16
N VAL A 158 -11.63 6.44 -9.84
CA VAL A 158 -12.33 7.43 -9.01
C VAL A 158 -11.64 8.79 -9.11
N PHE A 159 -10.32 8.85 -8.98
CA PHE A 159 -9.56 10.09 -9.20
C PHE A 159 -9.74 10.63 -10.62
N MET A 160 -9.58 9.80 -11.64
CA MET A 160 -9.67 10.25 -13.05
C MET A 160 -11.04 10.82 -13.42
N ASN A 161 -12.11 10.35 -12.78
CA ASN A 161 -13.48 10.78 -13.05
C ASN A 161 -13.88 12.03 -12.26
N HIS A 162 -13.36 12.20 -11.04
CA HIS A 162 -13.83 13.26 -10.13
C HIS A 162 -12.82 14.40 -9.95
N TYR A 163 -11.57 14.27 -10.40
CA TYR A 163 -10.53 15.28 -10.19
C TYR A 163 -10.89 16.64 -10.79
N ASN A 164 -10.98 17.64 -9.92
CA ASN A 164 -11.40 18.99 -10.27
C ASN A 164 -10.21 19.97 -10.31
N ILE A 165 -9.66 20.14 -11.50
CA ILE A 165 -8.48 20.98 -11.78
C ILE A 165 -8.68 22.47 -11.41
N ILE A 166 -9.92 22.95 -11.28
CA ILE A 166 -10.18 24.38 -11.06
C ILE A 166 -10.36 24.69 -9.58
N PHE A 167 -11.18 23.91 -8.87
CA PHE A 167 -11.59 24.26 -7.50
C PHE A 167 -10.93 23.40 -6.43
N GLU A 168 -10.36 22.25 -6.80
CA GLU A 168 -9.82 21.25 -5.87
C GLU A 168 -8.54 20.61 -6.43
N ALA A 169 -7.71 21.38 -7.14
CA ALA A 169 -6.57 20.85 -7.88
C ALA A 169 -5.51 20.16 -7.00
N GLN A 170 -5.39 20.57 -5.74
CA GLN A 170 -4.50 19.97 -4.76
C GLN A 170 -5.03 18.65 -4.18
N ASN A 171 -6.32 18.35 -4.34
CA ASN A 171 -6.92 17.19 -3.67
C ASN A 171 -6.55 15.88 -4.39
N THR A 172 -5.98 14.94 -3.63
CA THR A 172 -5.73 13.56 -4.06
C THR A 172 -6.89 12.69 -3.58
N MET A 173 -8.04 12.75 -4.26
CA MET A 173 -9.29 12.12 -3.82
C MET A 173 -9.34 10.58 -3.93
N ALA A 174 -8.19 9.89 -3.95
CA ALA A 174 -8.13 8.44 -4.05
C ALA A 174 -7.61 7.82 -2.75
N SER A 175 -8.37 6.89 -2.18
CA SER A 175 -7.86 5.90 -1.23
C SER A 175 -7.00 4.91 -2.01
N ILE A 176 -5.69 5.19 -2.06
CA ILE A 176 -4.71 4.32 -2.70
C ILE A 176 -4.14 3.42 -1.62
N ASP A 177 -4.52 2.15 -1.64
CA ASP A 177 -4.13 1.19 -0.60
C ASP A 177 -2.83 0.46 -0.95
N TYR A 178 -2.50 0.32 -2.25
CA TYR A 178 -1.26 -0.35 -2.66
C TYR A 178 -0.03 0.55 -2.39
N PRO A 179 0.91 0.12 -1.53
CA PRO A 179 2.10 0.91 -1.27
C PRO A 179 3.11 0.78 -2.41
N LEU A 180 3.76 1.89 -2.77
CA LEU A 180 4.95 1.86 -3.64
C LEU A 180 6.21 1.60 -2.80
N ALA A 181 7.20 0.94 -3.39
CA ALA A 181 8.51 0.75 -2.76
C ALA A 181 9.18 2.09 -2.47
N ILE A 182 8.92 3.09 -3.31
CA ILE A 182 9.38 4.46 -3.11
C ILE A 182 8.17 5.36 -3.30
N ASP A 183 7.67 6.00 -2.25
CA ASP A 183 6.58 6.98 -2.34
C ASP A 183 7.04 8.40 -1.94
N ASP A 184 6.47 9.43 -2.56
CA ASP A 184 6.67 10.84 -2.18
C ASP A 184 5.34 11.47 -1.80
N MET A 185 4.87 11.14 -0.60
CA MET A 185 3.62 11.67 -0.02
C MET A 185 3.63 13.19 0.24
N ARG A 186 4.74 13.90 -0.07
CA ARG A 186 4.79 15.37 -0.04
C ARG A 186 4.16 15.98 -1.28
N LEU A 187 3.97 15.20 -2.34
CA LEU A 187 3.23 15.62 -3.53
C LEU A 187 1.72 15.50 -3.30
N GLN A 188 0.95 16.25 -4.08
CA GLN A 188 -0.50 16.30 -3.99
C GLN A 188 -1.13 16.35 -5.38
N GLY A 189 -2.44 16.15 -5.46
CA GLY A 189 -3.24 16.25 -6.69
C GLY A 189 -2.66 15.45 -7.85
N VAL A 190 -2.70 16.05 -9.05
CA VAL A 190 -2.17 15.41 -10.26
C VAL A 190 -0.65 15.16 -10.22
N PHE A 191 0.13 15.95 -9.47
CA PHE A 191 1.58 15.71 -9.38
C PHE A 191 1.89 14.41 -8.65
N TYR A 192 1.17 14.15 -7.56
CA TYR A 192 1.25 12.88 -6.87
C TYR A 192 0.77 11.75 -7.77
N MET A 193 -0.44 11.85 -8.33
CA MET A 193 -1.02 10.78 -9.15
C MET A 193 -0.12 10.41 -10.35
N LYS A 194 0.45 11.40 -11.04
CA LYS A 194 1.36 11.16 -12.15
C LYS A 194 2.62 10.41 -11.69
N GLN A 195 3.25 10.85 -10.61
CA GLN A 195 4.44 10.17 -10.10
C GLN A 195 4.11 8.75 -9.60
N TYR A 196 2.98 8.60 -8.91
CA TYR A 196 2.50 7.32 -8.43
C TYR A 196 2.37 6.32 -9.60
N LEU A 197 1.69 6.72 -10.68
CA LEU A 197 1.56 5.90 -11.89
C LEU A 197 2.89 5.63 -12.59
N GLU A 198 3.81 6.60 -12.65
CA GLU A 198 5.16 6.38 -13.20
C GLU A 198 5.91 5.29 -12.43
N ARG A 199 5.85 5.33 -11.10
CA ARG A 199 6.51 4.37 -10.21
C ARG A 199 5.84 3.01 -10.24
N LEU A 200 4.51 2.95 -10.12
CA LEU A 200 3.75 1.72 -10.28
C LEU A 200 4.04 1.04 -11.62
N ARG A 201 4.14 1.82 -12.70
CA ARG A 201 4.55 1.30 -14.02
C ARG A 201 5.96 0.72 -13.99
N MET A 202 6.94 1.39 -13.38
CA MET A 202 8.32 0.87 -13.27
C MET A 202 8.40 -0.42 -12.45
N GLU A 203 7.72 -0.47 -11.30
CA GLU A 203 7.62 -1.65 -10.45
C GLU A 203 6.99 -2.82 -11.18
N THR A 204 5.83 -2.57 -11.81
CA THR A 204 5.11 -3.59 -12.57
C THR A 204 5.96 -4.09 -13.75
N ARG A 205 6.71 -3.20 -14.43
CA ARG A 205 7.60 -3.57 -15.54
C ARG A 205 8.73 -4.48 -15.07
N PHE A 206 9.27 -4.24 -13.89
CA PHE A 206 10.28 -5.11 -13.31
C PHE A 206 9.71 -6.50 -12.99
N CYS A 207 8.51 -6.58 -12.41
CA CYS A 207 7.85 -7.86 -12.13
C CYS A 207 7.65 -8.72 -13.40
N HIS A 208 7.52 -8.11 -14.58
CA HIS A 208 7.42 -8.82 -15.86
C HIS A 208 8.71 -9.50 -16.34
N PHE A 209 9.85 -9.32 -15.64
CA PHE A 209 11.03 -10.14 -15.90
C PHE A 209 10.90 -11.58 -15.38
N PHE A 210 9.88 -11.84 -14.55
CA PHE A 210 9.64 -13.14 -13.91
C PHE A 210 8.37 -13.77 -14.45
N SER A 211 8.31 -15.10 -14.42
CA SER A 211 7.13 -15.82 -14.86
C SER A 211 5.99 -15.68 -13.84
N HIS A 212 4.74 -15.88 -14.28
CA HIS A 212 3.60 -15.92 -13.36
C HIS A 212 3.79 -16.98 -12.25
N GLN A 213 4.42 -18.12 -12.56
CA GLN A 213 4.73 -19.15 -11.56
C GLN A 213 5.72 -18.65 -10.50
N ASP A 214 6.67 -17.80 -10.87
CA ASP A 214 7.64 -17.20 -9.95
C ASP A 214 6.97 -16.16 -9.04
N LEU A 215 6.08 -15.33 -9.61
CA LEU A 215 5.26 -14.38 -8.86
C LEU A 215 4.42 -15.12 -7.80
N MET A 216 3.64 -16.12 -8.22
CA MET A 216 2.81 -16.89 -7.29
C MET A 216 3.63 -17.63 -6.24
N TYR A 217 4.78 -18.18 -6.62
CA TYR A 217 5.70 -18.80 -5.67
C TYR A 217 6.13 -17.82 -4.57
N VAL A 218 6.58 -16.61 -4.93
CA VAL A 218 7.03 -15.63 -3.94
C VAL A 218 5.86 -15.16 -3.06
N LEU A 219 4.71 -14.89 -3.66
CA LEU A 219 3.54 -14.39 -2.92
C LEU A 219 2.98 -15.40 -1.91
N THR A 220 2.74 -16.65 -2.33
CA THR A 220 2.23 -17.70 -1.44
C THR A 220 3.23 -18.03 -0.34
N ASN A 221 4.53 -18.17 -0.65
CA ASN A 221 5.51 -18.43 0.40
C ASN A 221 5.68 -17.23 1.36
N PHE A 222 5.49 -16.00 0.88
CA PHE A 222 5.47 -14.82 1.75
C PHE A 222 4.30 -14.89 2.75
N GLY A 223 3.10 -15.24 2.28
CA GLY A 223 1.93 -15.51 3.14
C GLY A 223 2.22 -16.56 4.21
N LYS A 224 2.79 -17.70 3.81
CA LYS A 224 3.17 -18.81 4.71
C LYS A 224 4.18 -18.37 5.77
N ILE A 225 5.28 -17.72 5.36
CA ILE A 225 6.35 -17.29 6.27
C ILE A 225 5.85 -16.26 7.28
N CYS A 226 5.10 -15.27 6.82
CA CYS A 226 4.59 -14.20 7.68
C CYS A 226 3.31 -14.58 8.44
N ARG A 227 2.73 -15.76 8.15
CA ARG A 227 1.54 -16.34 8.78
C ARG A 227 0.32 -15.43 8.63
N PHE A 228 0.00 -15.07 7.40
CA PHE A 228 -1.10 -14.17 7.07
C PHE A 228 -1.60 -14.41 5.64
N ASN A 229 -2.82 -13.94 5.35
CA ASN A 229 -3.38 -14.03 4.01
C ASN A 229 -2.80 -12.90 3.15
N TYR A 230 -1.76 -13.18 2.35
CA TYR A 230 -1.12 -12.14 1.53
C TYR A 230 -2.09 -11.45 0.54
N ARG A 231 -3.25 -12.04 0.22
CA ARG A 231 -4.18 -11.46 -0.75
C ARG A 231 -4.79 -10.15 -0.28
N ILE A 232 -5.00 -9.99 1.02
CA ILE A 232 -5.65 -8.81 1.64
C ILE A 232 -4.65 -7.82 2.25
N GLU A 233 -3.35 -8.07 2.08
CA GLU A 233 -2.30 -7.40 2.84
C GLU A 233 -1.65 -6.29 2.04
N LEU A 234 -1.24 -5.24 2.75
CA LEU A 234 -0.68 -4.04 2.14
C LEU A 234 0.85 -4.16 2.05
N PHE A 235 1.34 -4.69 0.93
CA PHE A 235 2.78 -4.75 0.64
C PHE A 235 3.05 -4.49 -0.84
N ASN A 236 4.30 -4.18 -1.14
CA ASN A 236 4.75 -3.95 -2.51
C ASN A 236 5.30 -5.24 -3.14
N ILE A 237 4.72 -5.66 -4.26
CA ILE A 237 5.12 -6.88 -4.98
C ILE A 237 6.54 -6.72 -5.56
N PHE A 238 6.88 -5.54 -6.07
CA PHE A 238 8.22 -5.30 -6.63
C PHE A 238 9.32 -5.48 -5.57
N GLU A 239 9.10 -5.02 -4.33
CA GLU A 239 10.06 -5.21 -3.23
C GLU A 239 10.36 -6.68 -2.99
N LEU A 240 9.33 -7.53 -2.91
CA LEU A 240 9.53 -8.97 -2.71
C LEU A 240 10.36 -9.58 -3.85
N LEU A 241 10.01 -9.25 -5.09
CA LEU A 241 10.66 -9.81 -6.28
C LEU A 241 12.10 -9.34 -6.42
N VAL A 242 12.38 -8.03 -6.23
CA VAL A 242 13.74 -7.50 -6.35
C VAL A 242 14.64 -8.02 -5.22
N ASN A 243 14.11 -8.14 -4.00
CA ASN A 243 14.84 -8.70 -2.87
C ASN A 243 15.23 -10.15 -3.16
N ASN A 244 14.26 -10.99 -3.52
CA ASN A 244 14.51 -12.39 -3.82
C ASN A 244 15.44 -12.60 -5.03
N ALA A 245 15.34 -11.77 -6.07
CA ALA A 245 16.26 -11.84 -7.21
C ALA A 245 17.71 -11.51 -6.80
N VAL A 246 17.91 -10.49 -5.95
CA VAL A 246 19.23 -10.14 -5.40
C VAL A 246 19.79 -11.26 -4.53
N PHE A 247 18.99 -11.83 -3.63
CA PHE A 247 19.44 -12.93 -2.77
C PHE A 247 19.69 -14.23 -3.55
N SER A 248 18.87 -14.52 -4.56
CA SER A 248 19.09 -15.63 -5.49
C SER A 248 20.47 -15.50 -6.17
N LEU A 249 20.82 -14.31 -6.69
CA LEU A 249 22.15 -14.05 -7.25
C LEU A 249 23.27 -14.26 -6.23
N LEU A 250 23.11 -13.75 -5.00
CA LEU A 250 24.09 -13.94 -3.93
C LEU A 250 24.28 -15.41 -3.53
N SER A 251 23.27 -16.26 -3.73
CA SER A 251 23.35 -17.71 -3.51
C SER A 251 23.87 -18.50 -4.71
N GLY A 252 24.34 -17.83 -5.77
CA GLY A 252 24.83 -18.46 -7.00
C GLY A 252 23.75 -18.79 -8.03
N GLY A 253 22.53 -18.27 -7.83
CA GLY A 253 21.41 -18.36 -8.77
C GLY A 253 21.58 -17.45 -9.99
N LYS A 254 20.54 -17.40 -10.83
CA LYS A 254 20.45 -16.51 -12.00
C LYS A 254 19.62 -15.28 -11.66
N ALA A 255 19.86 -14.17 -12.36
CA ALA A 255 19.12 -12.91 -12.21
C ALA A 255 17.59 -13.04 -12.46
N THR A 256 17.18 -14.02 -13.26
CA THR A 256 15.77 -14.31 -13.55
C THR A 256 15.14 -15.35 -12.60
N ASN A 257 15.90 -15.83 -11.60
CA ASN A 257 15.39 -16.78 -10.61
C ASN A 257 15.14 -16.05 -9.29
N VAL A 258 13.96 -16.28 -8.70
CA VAL A 258 13.56 -15.74 -7.39
C VAL A 258 13.32 -16.85 -6.36
N LYS A 259 13.48 -18.11 -6.76
CA LYS A 259 13.31 -19.27 -5.87
C LYS A 259 14.57 -19.50 -5.06
N ILE A 260 14.40 -19.63 -3.75
CA ILE A 260 15.46 -19.86 -2.78
C ILE A 260 15.07 -21.08 -1.96
N SER A 261 15.88 -22.13 -2.07
CA SER A 261 15.75 -23.34 -1.25
C SER A 261 16.16 -23.08 0.20
N GLU A 262 15.75 -23.97 1.10
CA GLU A 262 16.13 -23.91 2.51
C GLU A 262 17.64 -23.90 2.73
N VAL A 263 18.35 -24.71 1.95
CA VAL A 263 19.81 -24.79 2.02
C VAL A 263 20.46 -23.47 1.60
N GLN A 264 19.95 -22.84 0.54
CA GLN A 264 20.44 -21.53 0.09
C GLN A 264 20.14 -20.44 1.11
N PHE A 265 18.94 -20.43 1.69
CA PHE A 265 18.58 -19.51 2.77
C PHE A 265 19.53 -19.63 3.96
N GLY A 266 19.75 -20.85 4.48
CA GLY A 266 20.67 -21.08 5.61
C GLY A 266 22.14 -20.73 5.31
N GLN A 267 22.56 -20.79 4.05
CA GLN A 267 23.89 -20.33 3.61
C GLN A 267 23.97 -18.79 3.55
N LEU A 268 22.99 -18.16 2.91
CA LEU A 268 22.88 -16.70 2.81
C LEU A 268 22.81 -16.04 4.19
N SER A 269 21.95 -16.53 5.07
CA SER A 269 21.77 -15.99 6.42
C SER A 269 23.08 -16.05 7.21
N ARG A 270 23.79 -17.18 7.21
CA ARG A 270 25.10 -17.30 7.89
C ARG A 270 26.15 -16.37 7.29
N MET A 271 26.21 -16.27 5.96
CA MET A 271 27.14 -15.39 5.26
C MET A 271 26.89 -13.92 5.62
N LEU A 272 25.64 -13.46 5.53
CA LEU A 272 25.28 -12.08 5.76
C LEU A 272 25.43 -11.69 7.24
N ILE A 273 25.04 -12.56 8.18
CA ILE A 273 25.26 -12.33 9.62
C ILE A 273 26.75 -12.22 9.94
N GLY A 274 27.58 -13.09 9.35
CA GLY A 274 29.02 -13.12 9.59
C GLY A 274 29.81 -11.95 8.95
N CYS A 275 29.27 -11.33 7.90
CA CYS A 275 29.90 -10.19 7.23
C CYS A 275 29.67 -8.88 7.98
N HIS A 276 30.69 -8.01 8.04
CA HIS A 276 30.50 -6.66 8.56
C HIS A 276 29.71 -5.77 7.58
N THR A 277 29.07 -4.71 8.10
CA THR A 277 28.20 -3.77 7.34
C THR A 277 28.77 -3.35 5.98
N LYS A 278 30.05 -2.93 5.92
CA LYS A 278 30.68 -2.50 4.66
C LYS A 278 30.76 -3.61 3.60
N GLN A 279 30.98 -4.86 4.03
CA GLN A 279 31.01 -6.01 3.13
C GLN A 279 29.62 -6.34 2.62
N ARG A 280 28.60 -6.33 3.50
CA ARG A 280 27.20 -6.52 3.10
C ARG A 280 26.76 -5.48 2.08
N THR A 281 27.04 -4.20 2.32
CA THR A 281 26.78 -3.11 1.37
C THR A 281 27.43 -3.38 0.02
N LYS A 282 28.70 -3.78 -0.01
CA LYS A 282 29.40 -4.11 -1.25
C LYS A 282 28.75 -5.28 -2.00
N LEU A 283 28.40 -6.36 -1.30
CA LEU A 283 27.75 -7.53 -1.91
C LEU A 283 26.41 -7.16 -2.54
N ILE A 284 25.59 -6.35 -1.85
CA ILE A 284 24.30 -5.90 -2.39
C ILE A 284 24.49 -4.99 -3.61
N HIS A 285 25.47 -4.08 -3.59
CA HIS A 285 25.80 -3.28 -4.78
C HIS A 285 26.15 -4.15 -5.97
N GLU A 286 27.07 -5.09 -5.81
CA GLU A 286 27.52 -5.99 -6.89
C GLU A 286 26.36 -6.85 -7.42
N ALA A 287 25.52 -7.38 -6.54
CA ALA A 287 24.36 -8.18 -6.93
C ALA A 287 23.30 -7.35 -7.69
N VAL A 288 23.02 -6.12 -7.25
CA VAL A 288 22.07 -5.24 -7.96
C VAL A 288 22.62 -4.80 -9.32
N ASP A 289 23.92 -4.48 -9.41
CA ASP A 289 24.55 -4.13 -10.68
C ASP A 289 24.49 -5.32 -11.67
N GLN A 290 24.80 -6.53 -11.19
CA GLN A 290 24.69 -7.76 -11.99
C GLN A 290 23.23 -8.06 -12.42
N LEU A 291 22.26 -7.84 -11.54
CA LEU A 291 20.84 -7.98 -11.84
C LEU A 291 20.42 -7.05 -12.97
N GLN A 292 20.80 -5.77 -12.89
CA GLN A 292 20.50 -4.75 -13.89
C GLN A 292 21.14 -5.07 -15.25
N GLU A 293 22.39 -5.51 -15.26
CA GLU A 293 23.09 -5.91 -16.49
C GLU A 293 22.41 -7.13 -17.15
N THR A 294 22.09 -8.15 -16.35
CA THR A 294 21.52 -9.40 -16.87
C THR A 294 20.09 -9.21 -17.39
N LEU A 295 19.29 -8.40 -16.70
CA LEU A 295 17.91 -8.07 -17.11
C LEU A 295 17.84 -6.99 -18.20
N GLN A 296 18.98 -6.40 -18.57
CA GLN A 296 19.08 -5.34 -19.58
C GLN A 296 18.14 -4.16 -19.28
N THR A 297 18.15 -3.69 -18.03
CA THR A 297 17.24 -2.63 -17.60
C THR A 297 17.54 -1.31 -18.32
N ASP A 298 16.50 -0.63 -18.79
CA ASP A 298 16.67 0.71 -19.36
C ASP A 298 17.10 1.75 -18.31
N GLN A 299 17.46 2.96 -18.75
CA GLN A 299 17.95 4.03 -17.88
C GLN A 299 16.94 4.43 -16.79
N THR A 300 15.65 4.43 -17.11
CA THR A 300 14.60 4.84 -16.17
C THR A 300 14.42 3.80 -15.06
N LEU A 301 14.37 2.52 -15.43
CA LEU A 301 14.22 1.43 -14.48
C LEU A 301 15.47 1.23 -13.63
N THR A 302 16.66 1.35 -14.24
CA THR A 302 17.95 1.34 -13.54
C THR A 302 17.99 2.39 -12.44
N ARG A 303 17.57 3.63 -12.76
CA ARG A 303 17.52 4.71 -11.78
C ARG A 303 16.53 4.40 -10.64
N TYR A 304 15.38 3.81 -10.94
CA TYR A 304 14.39 3.44 -9.92
C TYR A 304 14.93 2.38 -8.95
N ILE A 305 15.47 1.29 -9.48
CA ILE A 305 16.10 0.22 -8.67
C ILE A 305 17.22 0.78 -7.80
N ASN A 306 18.00 1.75 -8.31
CA ASN A 306 19.08 2.38 -7.55
C ASN A 306 18.57 3.26 -6.41
N LEU A 307 17.39 3.86 -6.52
CA LEU A 307 16.79 4.59 -5.41
C LEU A 307 16.35 3.62 -4.28
N TYR A 308 15.83 2.44 -4.65
CA TYR A 308 15.44 1.41 -3.68
C TYR A 308 16.65 0.68 -3.05
N ARG A 309 17.78 0.64 -3.76
CA ARG A 309 19.01 -0.05 -3.34
C ARG A 309 19.45 0.30 -1.92
N ASP A 310 19.40 1.58 -1.56
CA ASP A 310 19.83 2.05 -0.24
C ASP A 310 18.92 1.54 0.88
N GLU A 311 17.61 1.46 0.61
CA GLU A 311 16.63 0.89 1.53
C GLU A 311 16.85 -0.61 1.74
N LEU A 312 17.08 -1.37 0.66
CA LEU A 312 17.43 -2.78 0.74
C LEU A 312 18.70 -2.99 1.60
N ILE A 313 19.74 -2.17 1.41
CA ILE A 313 20.98 -2.25 2.21
C ILE A 313 20.67 -2.03 3.70
N GLN A 314 19.83 -1.04 4.04
CA GLN A 314 19.43 -0.80 5.43
C GLN A 314 18.66 -2.00 6.01
N ARG A 315 17.69 -2.53 5.28
CA ARG A 315 16.91 -3.71 5.71
C ARG A 315 17.80 -4.93 5.94
N VAL A 316 18.77 -5.18 5.04
CA VAL A 316 19.76 -6.27 5.18
C VAL A 316 20.63 -6.08 6.42
N ASN A 317 21.07 -4.85 6.70
CA ASN A 317 21.88 -4.58 7.89
C ASN A 317 21.10 -4.80 9.18
N ASN A 318 19.85 -4.32 9.24
CA ASN A 318 18.97 -4.52 10.40
C ASN A 318 18.67 -6.00 10.63
N ALA A 319 18.36 -6.75 9.56
CA ALA A 319 18.14 -8.20 9.61
C ALA A 319 19.38 -8.96 10.15
N ALA A 320 20.58 -8.57 9.70
CA ALA A 320 21.82 -9.16 10.20
C ALA A 320 22.09 -8.86 11.68
N GLU A 321 21.71 -7.66 12.16
CA GLU A 321 21.87 -7.26 13.57
C GLU A 321 20.91 -7.99 14.50
N ILE A 322 19.66 -8.19 14.07
CA ILE A 322 18.65 -8.98 14.79
C ILE A 322 18.91 -10.49 14.66
N GLY A 323 19.71 -10.89 13.68
CA GLY A 323 20.06 -12.29 13.41
C GLY A 323 18.96 -13.08 12.71
N SER A 324 18.02 -12.39 12.04
CA SER A 324 16.90 -13.02 11.34
C SER A 324 16.66 -12.38 9.97
N PHE A 325 16.56 -13.24 8.96
CA PHE A 325 16.28 -12.89 7.56
C PHE A 325 14.95 -13.46 7.06
N GLU A 326 14.18 -14.14 7.91
CA GLU A 326 12.98 -14.90 7.53
C GLU A 326 11.98 -14.05 6.74
N THR A 327 11.76 -12.80 7.15
CA THR A 327 10.79 -11.90 6.48
C THR A 327 11.37 -11.12 5.30
N LEU A 328 12.68 -11.22 5.05
CA LEU A 328 13.37 -10.49 3.98
C LEU A 328 13.75 -11.38 2.79
N ILE A 329 13.99 -12.67 3.05
CA ILE A 329 14.34 -13.67 2.04
C ILE A 329 13.23 -14.70 1.98
N ILE A 330 12.41 -14.65 0.93
CA ILE A 330 11.30 -15.61 0.78
C ILE A 330 11.86 -16.93 0.27
N ARG A 331 11.70 -17.99 1.07
CA ARG A 331 12.14 -19.35 0.78
C ARG A 331 10.97 -20.28 0.56
N GLU A 332 11.26 -21.47 0.04
CA GLU A 332 10.27 -22.54 -0.09
C GLU A 332 9.84 -23.04 1.30
N VAL A 333 8.54 -23.07 1.55
CA VAL A 333 7.92 -23.72 2.70
C VAL A 333 7.13 -24.92 2.21
N GLU A 334 7.38 -26.10 2.80
CA GLU A 334 6.70 -27.34 2.44
C GLU A 334 5.18 -27.22 2.63
N GLU A 335 4.41 -27.88 1.75
CA GLU A 335 2.95 -27.91 1.86
C GLU A 335 2.49 -28.94 2.89
N PRO A 336 1.46 -28.61 3.68
CA PRO A 336 0.84 -29.55 4.60
C PRO A 336 0.08 -30.67 3.88
N GLU A 337 -0.18 -31.78 4.57
CA GLU A 337 -0.88 -32.93 4.00
C GLU A 337 -2.35 -32.64 3.62
N LYS A 338 -2.85 -33.32 2.57
CA LYS A 338 -4.17 -33.15 1.93
C LYS A 338 -5.41 -33.23 2.85
N THR A 339 -5.28 -33.69 4.08
CA THR A 339 -6.40 -33.93 5.00
C THR A 339 -7.09 -32.62 5.42
N MET A 340 -6.34 -31.53 5.63
CA MET A 340 -6.93 -30.25 6.05
C MET A 340 -7.70 -29.54 4.93
N VAL A 341 -7.26 -29.71 3.67
CA VAL A 341 -7.89 -29.08 2.49
C VAL A 341 -9.35 -29.52 2.31
N LEU A 342 -9.71 -30.74 2.70
CA LEU A 342 -11.08 -31.25 2.60
C LEU A 342 -12.07 -30.54 3.55
N MET A 343 -11.64 -30.18 4.77
CA MET A 343 -12.51 -29.51 5.75
C MET A 343 -12.76 -28.03 5.43
N LEU A 344 -11.87 -27.43 4.63
CA LEU A 344 -11.88 -26.01 4.30
C LEU A 344 -12.55 -25.69 2.96
N SER A 345 -12.99 -26.70 2.20
CA SER A 345 -13.54 -26.49 0.86
C SER A 345 -14.91 -25.81 0.88
N GLU A 346 -15.06 -24.71 0.15
CA GLU A 346 -16.36 -24.06 -0.10
C GLU A 346 -17.38 -24.97 -0.80
N ASN A 347 -16.94 -25.92 -1.62
CA ASN A 347 -17.84 -26.75 -2.42
C ASN A 347 -18.73 -27.68 -1.55
N ASP A 348 -18.36 -27.88 -0.29
CA ASP A 348 -19.10 -28.70 0.66
C ASP A 348 -20.09 -27.88 1.52
N ARG A 349 -20.19 -26.56 1.29
CA ARG A 349 -21.13 -25.66 1.98
C ARG A 349 -22.58 -26.02 1.67
N MET A 350 -23.42 -25.96 2.70
CA MET A 350 -24.86 -26.15 2.56
C MET A 350 -25.52 -24.94 1.89
N SER A 351 -26.64 -25.15 1.19
CA SER A 351 -27.37 -24.02 0.59
C SER A 351 -28.03 -23.13 1.65
N ASP A 352 -28.18 -21.83 1.36
CA ASP A 352 -28.84 -20.86 2.25
C ASP A 352 -30.23 -21.29 2.72
N ILE A 353 -30.97 -22.02 1.87
CA ILE A 353 -32.31 -22.55 2.20
C ILE A 353 -32.19 -23.63 3.29
N GLN A 354 -31.27 -24.56 3.11
CA GLN A 354 -31.03 -25.64 4.09
C GLN A 354 -30.50 -25.07 5.41
N MET A 355 -29.66 -24.03 5.34
CA MET A 355 -29.12 -23.35 6.49
C MET A 355 -30.23 -22.69 7.32
N ARG A 356 -31.11 -21.93 6.66
CA ARG A 356 -32.25 -21.27 7.33
C ARG A 356 -33.18 -22.28 8.01
N ASP A 357 -33.56 -23.34 7.30
CA ASP A 357 -34.42 -24.40 7.86
C ASP A 357 -33.77 -25.12 9.05
N LEU A 358 -32.44 -25.17 9.11
CA LEU A 358 -31.71 -25.77 10.21
C LEU A 358 -31.58 -24.82 11.41
N VAL A 359 -31.29 -23.54 11.17
CA VAL A 359 -31.26 -22.50 12.20
C VAL A 359 -32.63 -22.39 12.91
N ASP A 360 -33.73 -22.38 12.16
CA ASP A 360 -35.08 -22.34 12.73
C ASP A 360 -35.33 -23.54 13.67
N ARG A 361 -34.95 -24.75 13.26
CA ARG A 361 -35.07 -25.97 14.09
C ARG A 361 -34.18 -25.94 15.34
N ILE A 362 -33.00 -25.31 15.26
CA ILE A 362 -32.10 -25.14 16.41
C ILE A 362 -32.72 -24.15 17.40
N MET A 363 -33.31 -23.06 16.91
CA MET A 363 -33.99 -22.05 17.73
C MET A 363 -35.25 -22.59 18.42
N GLU A 364 -35.95 -23.55 17.81
CA GLU A 364 -37.12 -24.20 18.41
C GLU A 364 -36.80 -25.17 19.57
N SER A 365 -35.52 -25.54 19.76
CA SER A 365 -35.09 -26.49 20.78
C SER A 365 -34.53 -25.79 22.03
N ASP A 366 -35.13 -25.98 23.19
CA ASP A 366 -34.63 -25.44 24.47
C ASP A 366 -33.51 -26.27 25.12
N ASN A 367 -33.08 -27.38 24.49
CA ASN A 367 -32.08 -28.28 25.03
C ASN A 367 -30.74 -28.14 24.30
N THR A 368 -29.70 -27.73 25.04
CA THR A 368 -28.33 -27.52 24.55
C THR A 368 -27.74 -28.74 23.86
N GLU A 369 -27.86 -29.94 24.45
CA GLU A 369 -27.32 -31.17 23.86
C GLU A 369 -27.98 -31.51 22.52
N LYS A 370 -29.29 -31.30 22.41
CA LYS A 370 -30.02 -31.48 21.15
C LYS A 370 -29.59 -30.47 20.09
N LYS A 371 -29.36 -29.20 20.47
CA LYS A 371 -28.84 -28.17 19.54
C LYS A 371 -27.47 -28.59 19.00
N VAL A 372 -26.54 -28.96 19.87
CA VAL A 372 -25.18 -29.40 19.48
C VAL A 372 -25.23 -30.63 18.56
N GLN A 373 -26.06 -31.63 18.87
CA GLN A 373 -26.23 -32.80 18.01
C GLN A 373 -26.81 -32.47 16.63
N LEU A 374 -27.75 -31.52 16.55
CA LEU A 374 -28.29 -31.05 15.28
C LEU A 374 -27.21 -30.37 14.44
N ILE A 375 -26.34 -29.59 15.06
CA ILE A 375 -25.22 -28.92 14.41
C ILE A 375 -24.22 -29.97 13.89
N ARG A 376 -23.66 -30.81 14.77
CA ARG A 376 -22.60 -31.77 14.39
C ARG A 376 -23.03 -32.79 13.34
N LYS A 377 -24.35 -33.03 13.17
CA LYS A 377 -24.87 -33.96 12.16
C LYS A 377 -24.99 -33.35 10.76
N HIS A 378 -25.14 -32.04 10.65
CA HIS A 378 -25.53 -31.40 9.38
C HIS A 378 -24.50 -30.39 8.86
N PHE A 379 -23.60 -29.90 9.72
CA PHE A 379 -22.55 -28.95 9.35
C PHE A 379 -21.28 -29.72 8.96
N VAL A 380 -20.93 -29.63 7.67
CA VAL A 380 -19.83 -30.41 7.08
C VAL A 380 -18.63 -29.52 6.74
N SER A 381 -18.87 -28.25 6.36
CA SER A 381 -17.82 -27.31 6.01
C SER A 381 -17.56 -26.27 7.12
N LEU A 382 -16.35 -25.70 7.15
CA LEU A 382 -16.03 -24.54 7.99
C LEU A 382 -17.02 -23.39 7.80
N HIS A 383 -17.41 -23.10 6.56
CA HIS A 383 -18.29 -21.99 6.21
C HIS A 383 -19.66 -22.13 6.88
N ASP A 384 -20.21 -23.36 6.90
CA ASP A 384 -21.47 -23.61 7.58
C ASP A 384 -21.32 -23.27 9.09
N TYR A 385 -20.20 -23.68 9.72
CA TYR A 385 -19.97 -23.37 11.14
C TYR A 385 -19.86 -21.87 11.40
N LEU A 386 -19.16 -21.12 10.54
CA LEU A 386 -19.04 -19.67 10.68
C LEU A 386 -20.39 -18.96 10.49
N ASP A 387 -21.19 -19.38 9.50
CA ASP A 387 -22.54 -18.86 9.29
C ASP A 387 -23.43 -19.13 10.50
N LEU A 388 -23.35 -20.33 11.09
CA LEU A 388 -24.10 -20.71 12.28
C LEU A 388 -23.70 -19.87 13.49
N LEU A 389 -22.40 -19.75 13.76
CA LEU A 389 -21.88 -19.00 14.91
C LEU A 389 -22.32 -17.53 14.86
N ASN A 390 -22.48 -16.98 13.66
CA ASN A 390 -22.99 -15.62 13.41
C ASN A 390 -24.53 -15.53 13.26
N SER A 391 -25.26 -16.66 13.23
CA SER A 391 -26.72 -16.67 13.05
C SER A 391 -27.52 -16.25 14.29
N GLY A 392 -26.86 -16.18 15.45
CA GLY A 392 -27.50 -15.82 16.73
C GLY A 392 -28.44 -16.90 17.29
N CYS A 393 -28.25 -18.17 16.94
CA CYS A 393 -29.08 -19.30 17.40
C CYS A 393 -28.57 -19.98 18.69
N LEU A 394 -27.38 -19.62 19.16
CA LEU A 394 -26.74 -20.11 20.38
C LEU A 394 -26.55 -18.96 21.37
N TYR A 395 -26.60 -19.26 22.66
CA TYR A 395 -26.43 -18.26 23.73
C TYR A 395 -25.60 -18.80 24.90
N GLY A 396 -24.69 -17.96 25.42
CA GLY A 396 -23.94 -18.27 26.65
C GLY A 396 -23.22 -19.61 26.59
N GLY A 397 -23.42 -20.45 27.60
CA GLY A 397 -22.77 -21.77 27.71
C GLY A 397 -23.14 -22.78 26.61
N GLU A 398 -24.09 -22.46 25.71
CA GLU A 398 -24.34 -23.26 24.51
C GLU A 398 -23.16 -23.23 23.53
N TYR A 399 -22.40 -22.13 23.49
CA TYR A 399 -21.17 -22.03 22.71
C TYR A 399 -20.09 -22.97 23.25
N ASP A 400 -19.86 -22.94 24.56
CA ASP A 400 -18.87 -23.80 25.22
C ASP A 400 -19.19 -25.28 24.99
N ALA A 401 -20.47 -25.66 25.08
CA ALA A 401 -20.93 -27.01 24.81
C ALA A 401 -20.74 -27.45 23.34
N LEU A 402 -20.77 -26.51 22.39
CA LEU A 402 -20.47 -26.80 20.98
C LEU A 402 -18.97 -26.98 20.78
N PHE A 403 -18.14 -26.06 21.29
CA PHE A 403 -16.68 -26.11 21.14
C PHE A 403 -16.06 -27.35 21.80
N ASP A 404 -16.64 -27.84 22.89
CA ASP A 404 -16.23 -29.12 23.51
C ASP A 404 -16.40 -30.34 22.58
N THR A 405 -17.23 -30.23 21.54
CA THR A 405 -17.40 -31.30 20.55
C THR A 405 -16.48 -31.19 19.34
N PHE A 406 -15.67 -30.13 19.27
CA PHE A 406 -14.73 -29.90 18.18
C PHE A 406 -13.44 -30.66 18.41
N ASP A 407 -12.86 -31.16 17.33
CA ASP A 407 -11.52 -31.75 17.39
C ASP A 407 -10.42 -30.68 17.33
N ASP A 408 -9.16 -31.09 17.52
CA ASP A 408 -8.02 -30.17 17.52
C ASP A 408 -7.88 -29.39 16.19
N ILE A 409 -8.35 -29.94 15.06
CA ILE A 409 -8.26 -29.30 13.73
C ILE A 409 -9.30 -28.20 13.63
N GLU A 410 -10.55 -28.49 13.99
CA GLU A 410 -11.64 -27.51 13.98
C GLU A 410 -11.33 -26.33 14.93
N LEU A 411 -10.79 -26.63 16.11
CA LEU A 411 -10.30 -25.60 17.03
C LEU A 411 -9.14 -24.81 16.42
N ALA A 412 -8.17 -25.45 15.75
CA ALA A 412 -7.05 -24.75 15.11
C ALA A 412 -7.51 -23.80 13.98
N ILE A 413 -8.50 -24.20 13.20
CA ILE A 413 -9.05 -23.36 12.14
C ILE A 413 -9.72 -22.11 12.74
N LEU A 414 -10.58 -22.27 13.75
CA LEU A 414 -11.18 -21.12 14.45
C LEU A 414 -10.12 -20.22 15.09
N ALA A 415 -9.06 -20.79 15.67
CA ALA A 415 -7.98 -20.01 16.23
C ALA A 415 -7.30 -19.11 15.20
N LYS A 416 -7.13 -19.57 13.96
CA LYS A 416 -6.56 -18.73 12.87
C LYS A 416 -7.45 -17.55 12.50
N ILE A 417 -8.76 -17.66 12.68
CA ILE A 417 -9.71 -16.58 12.43
C ILE A 417 -9.68 -15.60 13.60
N VAL A 418 -9.89 -16.09 14.81
CA VAL A 418 -10.03 -15.27 16.03
C VAL A 418 -8.72 -14.59 16.42
N PHE A 419 -7.59 -15.29 16.29
CA PHE A 419 -6.28 -14.78 16.67
C PHE A 419 -5.46 -14.27 15.47
N TYR A 420 -6.10 -14.00 14.32
CA TYR A 420 -5.44 -13.62 13.07
C TYR A 420 -4.32 -12.60 13.28
N GLU A 421 -4.64 -11.43 13.85
CA GLU A 421 -3.69 -10.34 14.12
C GLU A 421 -2.54 -10.73 15.06
N LYS A 422 -2.80 -11.59 16.06
CA LYS A 422 -1.79 -12.01 17.03
C LYS A 422 -0.85 -13.09 16.50
N LEU A 423 -1.32 -13.89 15.53
CA LEU A 423 -0.55 -14.95 14.89
C LEU A 423 0.43 -14.43 13.84
N ARG A 424 0.21 -13.21 13.32
CA ARG A 424 1.10 -12.54 12.36
C ARG A 424 2.54 -12.42 12.88
N GLY A 425 3.52 -12.60 11.99
CA GLY A 425 4.95 -12.34 12.30
C GLY A 425 5.64 -13.43 13.12
N GLY A 426 4.92 -14.46 13.56
CA GLY A 426 5.45 -15.77 13.93
C GLY A 426 6.36 -15.90 15.15
N MET A 427 6.44 -14.88 16.01
CA MET A 427 7.40 -14.83 17.13
C MET A 427 6.84 -15.24 18.50
N ARG A 428 5.55 -15.54 18.64
CA ARG A 428 4.93 -15.89 19.92
C ARG A 428 4.41 -17.32 19.94
N ASP A 429 4.55 -17.98 21.09
CA ASP A 429 3.92 -19.27 21.35
C ASP A 429 2.41 -19.12 21.44
N PHE A 430 1.68 -20.07 20.88
CA PHE A 430 0.21 -20.01 20.81
C PHE A 430 -0.44 -19.98 22.20
N SER A 431 0.16 -20.65 23.18
CA SER A 431 -0.29 -20.61 24.58
C SER A 431 -0.31 -19.19 25.15
N ASP A 432 0.72 -18.40 24.84
CA ASP A 432 0.82 -17.01 25.31
C ASP A 432 -0.23 -16.13 24.62
N ILE A 433 -0.51 -16.39 23.34
CA ILE A 433 -1.54 -15.69 22.58
C ILE A 433 -2.94 -15.94 23.17
N VAL A 434 -3.24 -17.19 23.51
CA VAL A 434 -4.52 -17.57 24.14
C VAL A 434 -4.65 -16.94 25.52
N ALA A 435 -3.58 -16.95 26.32
CA ALA A 435 -3.56 -16.35 27.65
C ALA A 435 -3.76 -14.82 27.62
N ASP A 436 -3.12 -14.13 26.68
CA ASP A 436 -3.29 -12.68 26.47
C ASP A 436 -4.71 -12.31 26.02
N GLY A 437 -5.34 -13.19 25.23
CA GLY A 437 -6.66 -12.94 24.63
C GLY A 437 -6.63 -11.87 23.52
N VAL A 438 -7.80 -11.65 22.93
CA VAL A 438 -8.04 -10.63 21.89
C VAL A 438 -9.35 -9.92 22.18
N GLU A 439 -9.39 -8.61 21.96
CA GLU A 439 -10.64 -7.85 22.01
C GLU A 439 -11.44 -8.13 20.74
N THR A 440 -12.69 -8.55 20.89
CA THR A 440 -13.60 -8.88 19.79
C THR A 440 -14.98 -8.31 20.06
N GLU A 441 -15.68 -7.93 18.99
CA GLU A 441 -17.07 -7.48 19.04
C GLU A 441 -18.07 -8.64 18.88
N ASN A 442 -17.60 -9.82 18.45
CA ASN A 442 -18.43 -10.99 18.18
C ASN A 442 -18.60 -11.84 19.46
N GLU A 443 -19.85 -12.20 19.77
CA GLU A 443 -20.20 -12.98 20.97
C GLU A 443 -19.54 -14.36 20.96
N TRP A 444 -19.61 -15.06 19.83
CA TRP A 444 -19.06 -16.41 19.71
C TRP A 444 -17.53 -16.44 19.84
N GLU A 445 -16.83 -15.41 19.37
CA GLU A 445 -15.38 -15.30 19.48
C GLU A 445 -14.97 -15.10 20.95
N THR A 446 -15.74 -14.32 21.69
CA THR A 446 -15.53 -14.13 23.14
C THR A 446 -15.65 -15.46 23.88
N HIS A 447 -16.69 -16.24 23.57
CA HIS A 447 -16.87 -17.59 24.12
C HIS A 447 -15.75 -18.55 23.70
N TYR A 448 -15.33 -18.50 22.44
CA TYR A 448 -14.24 -19.34 21.92
C TYR A 448 -12.91 -19.03 22.63
N ILE A 449 -12.57 -17.76 22.83
CA ILE A 449 -11.36 -17.35 23.59
C ILE A 449 -11.45 -17.87 25.03
N GLY A 450 -12.60 -17.69 25.69
CA GLY A 450 -12.82 -18.18 27.05
C GLY A 450 -12.72 -19.70 27.17
N PHE A 451 -13.22 -20.44 26.18
CA PHE A 451 -13.10 -21.89 26.09
C PHE A 451 -11.63 -22.31 25.91
N MET A 452 -10.90 -21.69 24.99
CA MET A 452 -9.48 -22.00 24.74
C MET A 452 -8.60 -21.75 25.97
N GLN A 453 -8.92 -20.73 26.79
CA GLN A 453 -8.21 -20.44 28.05
C GLN A 453 -8.44 -21.47 29.15
N GLN A 454 -9.51 -22.28 29.06
CA GLN A 454 -9.85 -23.32 30.03
C GLN A 454 -9.27 -24.70 29.64
N LEU A 455 -8.80 -24.86 28.41
CA LEU A 455 -8.20 -26.10 27.93
C LEU A 455 -6.87 -26.41 28.63
N GLU A 456 -6.55 -27.69 28.74
CA GLU A 456 -5.24 -28.14 29.23
C GLU A 456 -4.11 -27.72 28.27
N ASP A 457 -2.93 -27.38 28.80
CA ASP A 457 -1.74 -26.98 28.02
C ASP A 457 -1.39 -27.98 26.91
N LYS A 458 -1.66 -29.28 27.13
CA LYS A 458 -1.43 -30.33 26.14
C LYS A 458 -2.32 -30.17 24.91
N CYS A 459 -3.60 -29.83 25.10
CA CYS A 459 -4.57 -29.59 24.03
C CYS A 459 -4.21 -28.30 23.29
N ILE A 460 -3.91 -27.22 24.02
CA ILE A 460 -3.45 -25.95 23.41
C ILE A 460 -2.18 -26.18 22.58
N GLY A 461 -1.24 -27.00 23.07
CA GLY A 461 -0.05 -27.38 22.32
C GLY A 461 -0.31 -28.25 21.09
N ALA A 462 -1.40 -29.03 21.06
CA ALA A 462 -1.81 -29.80 19.89
C ALA A 462 -2.45 -28.91 18.82
N VAL A 463 -3.41 -28.07 19.24
CA VAL A 463 -4.03 -27.03 18.40
C VAL A 463 -2.96 -26.09 17.83
N GLY A 464 -2.02 -25.63 18.67
CA GLY A 464 -0.93 -24.76 18.26
C GLY A 464 -0.02 -25.36 17.19
N ARG A 465 0.20 -26.68 17.19
CA ARG A 465 0.94 -27.36 16.10
C ARG A 465 0.14 -27.34 14.80
N LEU A 466 -1.15 -27.67 14.86
CA LEU A 466 -2.02 -27.70 13.69
C LEU A 466 -2.21 -26.31 13.06
N ILE A 467 -2.24 -25.24 13.86
CA ILE A 467 -2.27 -23.86 13.34
C ILE A 467 -1.12 -23.59 12.37
N TYR A 468 0.07 -24.16 12.61
CA TYR A 468 1.22 -24.01 11.74
C TYR A 468 1.12 -24.80 10.44
N ASP A 469 0.33 -25.85 10.44
CA ASP A 469 0.13 -26.70 9.28
C ASP A 469 -1.06 -26.22 8.42
N ILE A 470 -1.87 -25.26 8.88
CA ILE A 470 -2.98 -24.69 8.10
C ILE A 470 -2.47 -23.44 7.37
N ASP A 471 -2.61 -23.36 6.04
CA ASP A 471 -2.37 -22.13 5.28
C ASP A 471 -3.60 -21.21 5.31
N TYR A 472 -3.40 -19.90 5.24
CA TYR A 472 -4.52 -18.97 5.01
C TYR A 472 -5.02 -19.04 3.56
N ASP A 473 -4.19 -19.48 2.60
CA ASP A 473 -4.65 -19.77 1.24
C ASP A 473 -5.73 -20.87 1.21
N ASP A 474 -5.74 -21.78 2.20
CA ASP A 474 -6.73 -22.84 2.34
C ASP A 474 -8.02 -22.37 3.03
N ILE A 475 -7.95 -21.29 3.82
CA ILE A 475 -9.12 -20.70 4.49
C ILE A 475 -9.69 -19.63 3.55
N SER A 476 -10.73 -19.99 2.79
CA SER A 476 -11.51 -18.96 2.11
C SER A 476 -12.30 -18.18 3.15
N PHE A 477 -12.14 -16.86 3.15
CA PHE A 477 -12.88 -15.96 4.03
C PHE A 477 -14.07 -15.31 3.30
N TYR A 478 -14.39 -15.75 2.08
CA TYR A 478 -15.35 -15.10 1.19
C TYR A 478 -16.41 -16.07 0.65
#